data_AF-A0AAE0KG64-F1
#
_entry.id   AF-A0AAE0KG64-F1
#
_cell.length_a   1.000
_cell.length_b   1.000
_cell.length_c   1.000
_cell.angle_alpha   90.00
_cell.angle_beta   90.00
_cell.angle_gamma   90.00
#
_symmetry.space_group_name_H-M   'P 1'
#
loop_
_entity.id
_entity.type
_entity.pdbx_description
1 polymer ?
#
loop_
_entity_poly.entity_id
_entity_poly.type
_entity_poly.pdbx_seq_one_letter_code
_entity_poly.pdbx_strand_id
1 'polypeptide(L)'
;AAATLLHCGRCLKAAYCSKACQAAAWPAHKTSCKRRNYIVRIQLAPDDIVDPPVERTVSCPADAPFYALHLALQIIFGWATTHSFDFAVRDPAY
;
A
#
# COMPACT_ATOMS: atom_id res chain seq x y z
N ALA A 1 5.34 29.91 19.07
CA ALA A 1 5.44 28.97 17.93
C ALA A 1 4.82 27.64 18.35
N ALA A 2 3.89 27.08 17.59
CA ALA A 2 3.32 25.77 17.89
C ALA A 2 4.37 24.67 17.59
N ALA A 3 4.61 23.75 18.51
CA ALA A 3 5.54 22.65 18.30
C ALA A 3 4.97 21.65 17.29
N THR A 4 5.71 21.37 16.22
CA THR A 4 5.34 20.36 15.22
C THR A 4 5.42 18.96 15.85
N LEU A 5 4.31 18.25 15.91
CA LEU A 5 4.28 16.86 16.40
C LEU A 5 4.85 15.89 15.36
N LEU A 6 5.50 14.83 15.85
CA LEU A 6 6.04 13.73 15.05
C LEU A 6 5.00 12.62 14.89
N HIS A 7 4.53 12.40 13.67
CA HIS A 7 3.62 11.30 13.38
C HIS A 7 4.34 9.95 13.35
N CYS A 8 3.67 8.89 13.81
CA CYS A 8 4.15 7.52 13.71
C CYS A 8 4.38 7.15 12.24
N GLY A 9 5.62 6.92 11.82
CA GLY A 9 5.94 6.61 10.41
C GLY A 9 5.23 5.39 9.80
N ARG A 10 4.71 4.45 10.62
CA ARG A 10 3.98 3.26 10.13
C ARG A 10 2.52 3.56 9.81
N CYS A 11 1.79 4.17 10.75
CA CYS A 11 0.34 4.36 10.63
C CYS A 11 -0.07 5.81 10.33
N LEU A 12 0.82 6.78 10.62
CA LEU A 12 0.58 8.23 10.68
C LEU A 12 -0.58 8.71 11.57
N LYS A 13 -1.25 7.82 12.31
CA LYS A 13 -2.41 8.15 13.15
C LYS A 13 -2.05 8.72 14.52
N ALA A 14 -0.99 8.21 15.14
CA ALA A 14 -0.50 8.71 16.42
C ALA A 14 0.55 9.80 16.21
N ALA A 15 0.58 10.79 17.09
CA ALA A 15 1.52 11.91 17.05
C ALA A 15 2.19 12.09 18.42
N TYR A 16 3.48 12.45 18.43
CA TYR A 16 4.30 12.52 19.63
C TYR A 16 5.15 13.79 19.61
N CYS A 17 5.45 14.37 20.78
CA CYS A 17 6.33 15.54 20.85
C CYS A 17 7.81 15.21 20.57
N SER A 18 8.21 13.94 20.68
CA SER A 18 9.59 13.48 20.45
C SER A 18 9.65 11.99 20.12
N LYS A 19 10.80 11.55 19.58
CA LYS A 19 11.09 10.11 19.38
C LYS A 19 11.09 9.33 20.70
N ALA A 20 11.50 9.96 21.81
CA ALA A 20 11.47 9.35 23.14
C ALA A 20 10.04 9.04 23.59
N CYS A 21 9.12 9.98 23.41
CA CYS A 21 7.69 9.75 23.72
C CYS A 21 7.07 8.69 22.80
N GLN A 22 7.45 8.64 21.53
CA GLN A 22 7.02 7.58 20.61
C GLN A 22 7.51 6.19 21.08
N ALA A 23 8.77 6.07 21.48
CA ALA A 23 9.34 4.81 21.96
C ALA A 23 8.69 4.36 23.28
N ALA A 24 8.47 5.30 24.21
CA ALA A 24 7.77 5.03 25.46
C ALA A 24 6.32 4.56 25.25
N ALA A 25 5.61 5.13 24.26
CA ALA A 25 4.24 4.72 23.92
C ALA A 25 4.17 3.41 23.12
N TRP A 26 5.29 2.91 22.57
CA TRP A 26 5.30 1.78 21.64
C TRP A 26 4.68 0.48 22.18
N PRO A 27 4.90 0.05 23.44
CA PRO A 27 4.32 -1.18 23.96
C PRO A 27 2.79 -1.21 23.90
N ALA A 28 2.13 -0.06 24.14
CA ALA A 28 0.69 0.10 24.03
C ALA A 28 0.24 0.39 22.59
N HIS A 29 1.00 1.21 21.85
CA HIS A 29 0.63 1.61 20.49
C HIS A 29 0.71 0.45 19.49
N LYS A 30 1.69 -0.46 19.63
CA LYS A 30 1.98 -1.50 18.63
C LYS A 30 0.78 -2.37 18.26
N THR A 31 -0.13 -2.64 19.19
CA THR A 31 -1.32 -3.48 18.99
C THR A 31 -2.35 -2.80 18.10
N SER A 32 -2.40 -1.46 18.13
CA SER A 32 -3.29 -0.64 17.30
C SER A 32 -2.62 -0.05 16.06
N CYS A 33 -1.29 -0.17 15.95
CA CYS A 33 -0.49 0.41 14.87
C CYS A 33 -0.65 -0.40 13.57
N LYS A 34 -1.64 -0.03 12.75
CA LYS A 34 -1.86 -0.61 11.43
C LYS A 34 -1.19 0.22 10.35
N ARG A 35 -0.46 -0.43 9.44
CA ARG A 35 0.05 0.26 8.25
C ARG A 35 -1.12 0.77 7.41
N ARG A 36 -0.87 1.85 6.68
CA ARG A 36 -1.85 2.42 5.76
C ARG A 36 -2.01 1.51 4.54
N ASN A 37 -3.09 1.71 3.82
CA ASN A 37 -3.28 1.11 2.52
C ASN A 37 -2.91 2.14 1.44
N TYR A 38 -2.40 1.67 0.31
CA TYR A 38 -2.31 2.41 -0.94
C TYR A 38 -3.62 2.23 -1.70
N ILE A 39 -4.14 3.32 -2.28
CA ILE A 39 -5.21 3.23 -3.25
C ILE A 39 -4.55 3.14 -4.62
N VAL A 40 -4.66 1.98 -5.25
CA VAL A 40 -3.97 1.67 -6.51
C VAL A 40 -5.01 1.57 -7.62
N ARG A 41 -4.82 2.31 -8.71
CA ARG A 41 -5.58 2.15 -9.96
C ARG A 41 -4.81 1.20 -10.87
N ILE A 42 -5.50 0.18 -11.36
CA ILE A 42 -4.95 -0.88 -12.19
C ILE A 42 -5.66 -0.81 -13.53
N GLN A 43 -4.89 -0.65 -14.60
CA GLN A 43 -5.40 -0.54 -15.97
C GLN A 43 -4.79 -1.65 -16.80
N LEU A 44 -5.62 -2.36 -17.57
CA LEU A 44 -5.16 -3.45 -18.42
C LEU A 44 -4.78 -2.91 -19.79
N ALA A 45 -3.50 -3.05 -20.16
CA ALA A 45 -2.95 -2.66 -21.47
C ALA A 45 -3.54 -1.31 -21.98
N PRO A 46 -3.31 -0.19 -21.26
CA PRO A 46 -4.03 1.06 -21.50
C PRO A 46 -3.80 1.66 -22.89
N ASP A 47 -2.70 1.30 -23.56
CA ASP A 47 -2.40 1.74 -24.93
C ASP A 47 -3.17 0.91 -25.98
N ASP A 48 -3.61 -0.31 -25.64
CA ASP A 48 -4.28 -1.24 -26.55
C ASP A 48 -5.80 -1.33 -26.30
N ILE A 49 -6.23 -1.23 -25.03
CA ILE A 49 -7.63 -1.38 -24.61
C ILE A 49 -8.19 0.00 -24.22
N VAL A 50 -8.63 0.74 -25.22
CA VAL A 50 -9.02 2.15 -25.06
C VAL A 50 -10.53 2.33 -24.85
N ASP A 51 -11.37 1.55 -25.53
CA ASP A 51 -12.82 1.73 -25.50
C ASP A 51 -13.61 0.40 -25.52
N PRO A 52 -14.26 0.01 -24.40
CA PRO A 52 -14.19 0.65 -23.09
C PRO A 52 -12.87 0.30 -22.36
N PRO A 53 -12.28 1.23 -21.60
CA PRO A 53 -11.08 0.95 -20.84
C PRO A 53 -11.38 -0.06 -19.71
N VAL A 54 -10.47 -1.01 -19.52
CA VAL A 54 -10.60 -2.03 -18.48
C VAL A 54 -9.74 -1.63 -17.28
N GLU A 55 -10.38 -1.09 -16.24
CA GLU A 55 -9.69 -0.64 -15.03
C GLU A 55 -10.39 -1.03 -13.72
N ARG A 56 -9.61 -1.16 -12.64
CA ARG A 56 -10.08 -1.42 -11.28
C ARG A 56 -9.29 -0.57 -10.28
N THR A 57 -9.98 -0.03 -9.28
CA THR A 57 -9.34 0.66 -8.14
C THR A 57 -9.45 -0.20 -6.89
N VAL A 58 -8.32 -0.46 -6.25
CA VAL A 58 -8.25 -1.32 -5.06
C VAL A 58 -7.51 -0.64 -3.92
N SER A 59 -7.89 -0.99 -2.69
CA SER A 59 -7.16 -0.61 -1.48
C SER A 59 -6.18 -1.74 -1.10
N CYS A 60 -4.88 -1.51 -1.30
CA CYS A 60 -3.82 -2.49 -1.07
C CYS A 60 -3.05 -2.19 0.23
N PRO A 61 -2.88 -3.12 1.18
CA PRO A 61 -2.03 -2.89 2.36
C PRO A 61 -0.60 -2.51 1.99
N ALA A 62 -0.02 -1.50 2.65
CA ALA A 62 1.33 -1.02 2.31
C ALA A 62 2.45 -2.02 2.59
N ASP A 63 2.18 -3.09 3.33
CA ASP A 63 3.07 -4.21 3.59
C ASP A 63 2.68 -5.50 2.87
N ALA A 64 1.71 -5.45 1.94
CA ALA A 64 1.39 -6.61 1.13
C ALA A 64 2.55 -6.93 0.17
N PRO A 65 2.98 -8.20 0.07
CA PRO A 65 3.95 -8.60 -0.94
C PRO A 65 3.31 -8.59 -2.34
N PHE A 66 4.12 -8.48 -3.40
CA PHE A 66 3.64 -8.52 -4.79
C PHE A 66 2.83 -9.77 -5.12
N TYR A 67 3.14 -10.91 -4.50
CA TYR A 67 2.33 -12.12 -4.67
C TYR A 67 0.88 -11.95 -4.20
N ALA A 68 0.66 -11.26 -3.07
CA ALA A 68 -0.70 -10.98 -2.60
C ALA A 68 -1.42 -10.02 -3.55
N LEU A 69 -0.70 -9.04 -4.12
CA LEU A 69 -1.24 -8.18 -5.16
C LEU A 69 -1.60 -8.98 -6.43
N HIS A 70 -0.76 -9.94 -6.84
CA HIS A 70 -1.05 -10.82 -7.96
C HIS A 70 -2.34 -11.63 -7.73
N LEU A 71 -2.51 -12.26 -6.56
CA LEU A 71 -3.74 -12.99 -6.26
C LEU A 71 -4.97 -12.07 -6.28
N ALA A 72 -4.83 -10.84 -5.77
CA ALA A 72 -5.90 -9.85 -5.87
C ALA A 72 -6.23 -9.50 -7.33
N LEU A 73 -5.23 -9.34 -8.21
CA LEU A 73 -5.42 -9.13 -9.65
C LEU A 73 -6.21 -10.28 -10.28
N GLN A 74 -5.84 -11.51 -9.97
CA GLN A 74 -6.53 -12.70 -10.49
C GLN A 74 -8.01 -12.69 -10.10
N ILE A 75 -8.33 -12.37 -8.85
CA ILE A 75 -9.72 -12.29 -8.36
C ILE A 75 -10.49 -11.14 -9.03
N ILE A 76 -9.96 -9.92 -9.04
CA ILE A 76 -10.71 -8.75 -9.52
C ILE A 76 -10.95 -8.74 -11.03
N PHE A 77 -10.11 -9.44 -11.80
CA PHE A 77 -10.28 -9.62 -13.24
C PHE A 77 -10.89 -10.98 -13.61
N GLY A 78 -11.20 -11.84 -12.63
CA GLY A 78 -11.79 -13.16 -12.88
C GLY A 78 -10.87 -14.11 -13.65
N TRP A 79 -9.56 -13.97 -13.48
CA TRP A 79 -8.56 -14.79 -14.14
C TRP A 79 -8.30 -16.10 -13.39
N ALA A 80 -7.95 -17.14 -14.14
CA ALA A 80 -7.47 -18.39 -13.58
C ALA A 80 -5.98 -18.28 -13.24
N THR A 81 -5.58 -18.82 -12.10
CA THR A 81 -4.19 -18.81 -11.61
C THR A 81 -3.33 -19.88 -12.31
N THR A 82 -3.25 -19.82 -13.64
CA THR A 82 -2.66 -20.88 -14.48
C THR A 82 -1.43 -20.44 -15.27
N HIS A 83 -1.09 -19.15 -15.24
CA HIS A 83 0.03 -18.57 -15.98
C HIS A 83 1.08 -17.99 -15.04
N SER A 84 2.33 -17.91 -15.52
CA SER A 84 3.39 -17.20 -14.83
C SER A 84 3.12 -15.69 -14.83
N PHE A 85 3.70 -15.00 -13.85
CA PHE A 85 3.58 -13.56 -13.70
C PHE A 85 4.89 -12.98 -13.20
N ASP A 86 5.08 -11.67 -13.44
CA ASP A 86 6.15 -10.88 -12.85
C ASP A 86 5.69 -9.42 -12.67
N PHE A 87 6.44 -8.64 -11.89
CA PHE A 87 6.22 -7.21 -11.69
C PHE A 87 7.47 -6.42 -12.05
N ALA A 88 7.36 -5.53 -13.03
CA ALA A 88 8.36 -4.52 -13.31
C ALA A 88 8.03 -3.24 -12.54
N VAL A 89 8.95 -2.78 -11.70
CA VAL A 89 8.81 -1.53 -10.93
C VAL A 89 10.07 -0.70 -11.12
N ARG A 90 9.89 0.60 -11.32
CA ARG A 90 11.01 1.53 -11.34
C ARG A 90 11.64 1.59 -9.95
N ASP A 91 12.94 1.32 -9.86
CA ASP A 91 13.68 1.49 -8.61
C ASP A 91 13.66 2.97 -8.21
N PRO A 92 13.15 3.34 -7.03
CA PRO A 92 13.16 4.72 -6.58
C PRO A 92 14.57 5.25 -6.25
N ALA A 93 15.58 4.38 -6.11
CA ALA A 93 16.96 4.75 -5.82
C ALA A 93 17.82 5.00 -7.07
N TYR A 94 17.31 4.73 -8.27
CA TYR A 94 17.97 4.96 -9.56
C TYR A 94 17.16 5.92 -10.45
#